data_AF-A0AAD3D126-F1
#
_entry.id   AF-A0AAD3D126-F1
#
_cell.length_a   1.000
_cell.length_b   1.000
_cell.length_c   1.000
_cell.angle_alpha   90.00
_cell.angle_beta   90.00
_cell.angle_gamma   90.00
#
_symmetry.space_group_name_H-M   'P 1'
#
loop_
_entity.id
_entity.type
_entity.pdbx_description
1 polymer ?
#
loop_
_entity_poly.entity_id
_entity_poly.type
_entity_poly.pdbx_seq_one_letter_code
_entity_poly.pdbx_strand_id
1 'polypeptide(L)'
;MRCKFYAVTTAALLSLAGAFISPRHTRVALSSRDKIRNANTQPLYESAAPFAGSGPRQVDMNQYNLPLEIIEQEWSANVVAKTIDNEGGIFLSCKNLREYFVDHIEVEIPRPASGVGLGIGLQEIAGGREDGLGITVVSDLIEDGYVNSLDVDIMRGDSIAGISIQRSNSKDVNGGSVGLTDSRETVSISTECLGYDGTVDAILSLPDAKTDDETLVLNIRRIRRKPKITVNLKYPPSQDTPDETIELFAGENLRLGMLVRGVKLNDPLAKRFDTKSEGNCGAGGLCRTCVVNIQKGEDLLAPQKTAEKQMLADNPRWRLGCKAFVGYGMKEGEMTVQVNPNQWD
;
A
#
# COMPACT_ATOMS: atom_id res chain seq x y z
N MET A 1 26.65 -0.54 -17.07
CA MET A 1 27.85 -0.38 -16.22
C MET A 1 27.37 -0.03 -14.83
N ARG A 2 27.71 -0.84 -13.82
CA ARG A 2 27.24 -0.66 -12.43
C ARG A 2 28.21 0.26 -11.69
N CYS A 3 27.78 1.49 -11.35
CA CYS A 3 28.50 2.34 -10.41
C CYS A 3 27.80 2.24 -9.05
N LYS A 4 28.46 1.60 -8.08
CA LYS A 4 28.12 1.71 -6.67
C LYS A 4 28.93 2.88 -6.10
N PHE A 5 28.27 3.89 -5.54
CA PHE A 5 28.94 4.93 -4.77
C PHE A 5 28.57 4.78 -3.31
N TYR A 6 29.58 4.63 -2.45
CA TYR A 6 29.45 4.68 -1.00
C TYR A 6 29.79 6.09 -0.55
N ALA A 7 28.87 6.77 0.15
CA ALA A 7 29.20 7.99 0.86
C ALA A 7 29.71 7.60 2.26
N VAL A 8 31.04 7.67 2.46
CA VAL A 8 31.67 7.53 3.77
C VAL A 8 32.29 8.88 4.12
N THR A 9 31.78 9.53 5.16
CA THR A 9 32.42 10.70 5.78
C THR A 9 33.27 10.25 6.95
N THR A 10 34.59 10.25 6.77
CA THR A 10 35.56 10.23 7.87
C THR A 10 36.35 11.53 7.88
N ALA A 11 36.28 12.23 9.00
CA ALA A 11 37.08 13.42 9.27
C ALA A 11 38.48 13.03 9.77
N ALA A 12 39.54 13.46 9.08
CA ALA A 12 40.87 13.65 9.66
C ALA A 12 41.76 14.56 8.77
N LEU A 13 42.46 15.48 9.42
CA LEU A 13 43.40 16.48 8.89
C LEU A 13 44.69 15.86 8.31
N LEU A 14 45.21 16.39 7.18
CA LEU A 14 46.53 17.04 6.99
C LEU A 14 47.04 17.07 5.53
N SER A 15 47.34 18.29 5.08
CA SER A 15 48.55 18.73 4.31
C SER A 15 48.90 18.17 2.92
N LEU A 16 48.86 19.10 1.94
CA LEU A 16 49.79 19.36 0.81
C LEU A 16 50.30 18.18 -0.06
N ALA A 17 49.83 18.12 -1.31
CA ALA A 17 50.62 18.37 -2.53
C ALA A 17 49.78 17.99 -3.77
N GLY A 18 49.83 18.84 -4.80
CA GLY A 18 48.91 18.79 -5.93
C GLY A 18 49.12 17.65 -6.93
N ALA A 19 48.06 17.39 -7.69
CA ALA A 19 48.15 16.95 -9.08
C ALA A 19 46.86 17.37 -9.80
N PHE A 20 47.04 18.22 -10.80
CA PHE A 20 46.06 18.60 -11.81
C PHE A 20 45.49 17.38 -12.54
N ILE A 21 44.16 17.25 -12.59
CA ILE A 21 43.45 16.79 -13.79
C ILE A 21 42.14 17.57 -13.90
N SER A 22 42.05 18.42 -14.93
CA SER A 22 40.81 19.01 -15.42
C SER A 22 40.14 18.02 -16.39
N PRO A 23 38.80 18.01 -16.46
CA PRO A 23 38.22 18.54 -17.68
C PRO A 23 37.11 19.55 -17.41
N ARG A 24 37.21 20.63 -18.18
CA ARG A 24 36.21 21.67 -18.37
C ARG A 24 34.90 21.05 -18.85
N HIS A 25 33.82 21.27 -18.11
CA HIS A 25 32.53 21.55 -18.73
C HIS A 25 31.96 22.84 -18.14
N THR A 26 31.52 23.66 -19.08
CA THR A 26 31.17 25.06 -18.99
C THR A 26 30.04 25.29 -17.98
N ARG A 27 30.30 26.14 -16.97
CA ARG A 27 29.24 26.74 -16.14
C ARG A 27 28.34 27.57 -17.04
N VAL A 28 27.13 27.09 -17.29
CA VAL A 28 26.00 27.96 -17.60
C VAL A 28 25.35 28.31 -16.26
N ALA A 29 25.57 29.55 -15.83
CA ALA A 29 24.85 30.11 -14.70
C ALA A 29 23.39 30.32 -15.12
N LEU A 30 22.50 29.43 -14.68
CA LEU A 30 21.07 29.71 -14.66
C LEU A 30 20.72 30.24 -13.27
N SER A 31 20.69 31.57 -13.22
CA SER A 31 20.03 32.34 -12.18
C SER A 31 18.52 32.07 -12.24
N SER A 32 18.03 31.23 -11.34
CA SER A 32 16.60 31.16 -11.01
C SER A 32 16.44 30.94 -9.52
N ARG A 33 16.48 32.04 -8.77
CA ARG A 33 15.91 32.12 -7.43
C ARG A 33 14.40 31.96 -7.55
N ASP A 34 13.91 30.73 -7.62
CA ASP A 34 12.48 30.46 -7.48
C ASP A 34 12.19 29.82 -6.13
N LYS A 35 11.81 30.73 -5.22
CA LYS A 35 10.83 30.61 -4.16
C LYS A 35 10.48 29.16 -3.76
N ILE A 36 11.07 28.74 -2.64
CA ILE A 36 10.46 27.76 -1.72
C ILE A 36 9.05 28.27 -1.42
N ARG A 37 8.06 27.75 -2.16
CA ARG A 37 6.66 27.90 -1.79
C ARG A 37 6.45 26.96 -0.61
N ASN A 38 5.95 27.49 0.50
CA ASN A 38 5.29 26.71 1.54
C ASN A 38 4.30 25.76 0.86
N ALA A 39 4.68 24.49 0.76
CA ALA A 39 3.80 23.46 0.25
C ALA A 39 2.75 23.24 1.34
N ASN A 40 1.56 23.79 1.12
CA ASN A 40 0.36 23.28 1.78
C ASN A 40 0.34 21.77 1.53
N THR A 41 0.29 21.02 2.63
CA THR A 41 0.26 19.57 2.71
C THR A 41 -0.77 19.03 1.73
N GLN A 42 -0.32 18.50 0.61
CA GLN A 42 -1.20 17.70 -0.24
C GLN A 42 -1.31 16.31 0.40
N PRO A 43 -2.53 15.78 0.60
CA PRO A 43 -2.66 14.39 0.98
C PRO A 43 -1.97 13.55 -0.10
N LEU A 44 -1.03 12.69 0.32
CA LEU A 44 -0.49 11.65 -0.55
C LEU A 44 -1.69 10.93 -1.17
N TYR A 45 -1.65 10.70 -2.49
CA TYR A 45 -2.69 9.94 -3.16
C TYR A 45 -2.83 8.58 -2.50
N GLU A 46 -3.86 8.46 -1.67
CA GLU A 46 -4.33 7.19 -1.16
C GLU A 46 -5.21 6.65 -2.28
N SER A 47 -4.62 5.95 -3.24
CA SER A 47 -5.39 5.19 -4.21
C SER A 47 -6.42 4.38 -3.42
N ALA A 48 -7.70 4.43 -3.78
CA ALA A 48 -8.77 3.67 -3.13
C ALA A 48 -8.22 2.28 -2.81
N ALA A 49 -8.07 1.98 -1.52
CA ALA A 49 -7.21 0.90 -1.06
C ALA A 49 -7.50 -0.35 -1.91
N PRO A 50 -6.50 -0.97 -2.58
CA PRO A 50 -6.71 -2.05 -3.54
C PRO A 50 -7.43 -3.29 -2.96
N PHE A 51 -7.82 -3.23 -1.68
CA PHE A 51 -8.57 -4.23 -0.94
C PHE A 51 -9.62 -3.61 -0.02
N ALA A 52 -10.38 -2.58 -0.45
CA ALA A 52 -11.45 -2.01 0.38
C ALA A 52 -12.43 -3.08 0.95
N GLY A 53 -12.57 -4.23 0.27
CA GLY A 53 -13.35 -5.37 0.74
C GLY A 53 -12.68 -6.27 1.79
N SER A 54 -11.35 -6.23 1.96
CA SER A 54 -10.64 -7.08 2.93
C SER A 54 -10.70 -6.54 4.36
N GLY A 55 -11.08 -5.28 4.57
CA GLY A 55 -11.07 -4.67 5.90
C GLY A 55 -9.66 -4.46 6.47
N PRO A 56 -9.54 -4.16 7.78
CA PRO A 56 -8.26 -3.83 8.42
C PRO A 56 -7.32 -5.04 8.45
N ARG A 57 -6.02 -4.83 8.25
CA ARG A 57 -4.98 -5.87 8.26
C ARG A 57 -5.00 -6.66 9.59
N GLN A 58 -4.98 -7.99 9.52
CA GLN A 58 -4.98 -8.89 10.70
C GLN A 58 -3.82 -9.89 10.71
N VAL A 59 -2.94 -9.80 9.73
CA VAL A 59 -1.78 -10.69 9.57
C VAL A 59 -0.53 -9.86 9.40
N ASP A 60 0.62 -10.47 9.69
CA ASP A 60 1.90 -9.90 9.30
C ASP A 60 1.96 -9.83 7.76
N MET A 61 2.09 -8.62 7.22
CA MET A 61 2.14 -8.41 5.79
C MET A 61 3.48 -8.85 5.19
N ASN A 62 4.53 -9.00 6.00
CA ASN A 62 5.86 -9.38 5.52
C ASN A 62 5.93 -10.80 4.95
N GLN A 63 4.97 -11.67 5.28
CA GLN A 63 4.79 -12.96 4.59
C GLN A 63 4.41 -12.82 3.10
N TYR A 64 4.01 -11.62 2.67
CA TYR A 64 3.66 -11.29 1.29
C TYR A 64 4.77 -10.55 0.53
N ASN A 65 5.95 -10.39 1.15
CA ASN A 65 7.09 -9.76 0.49
C ASN A 65 7.58 -10.59 -0.69
N LEU A 66 8.05 -9.90 -1.72
CA LEU A 66 8.61 -10.50 -2.92
C LEU A 66 10.14 -10.51 -2.83
N PRO A 67 10.82 -11.47 -3.49
CA PRO A 67 12.25 -11.38 -3.72
C PRO A 67 12.64 -10.09 -4.45
N LEU A 68 13.81 -9.54 -4.14
CA LEU A 68 14.29 -8.27 -4.69
C LEU A 68 14.34 -8.27 -6.22
N GLU A 69 14.73 -9.40 -6.81
CA GLU A 69 14.85 -9.55 -8.26
C GLU A 69 13.51 -9.36 -8.98
N ILE A 70 12.40 -9.68 -8.30
CA ILE A 70 11.04 -9.45 -8.80
C ILE A 70 10.66 -7.98 -8.57
N ILE A 71 10.90 -7.44 -7.36
CA ILE A 71 10.55 -6.07 -7.00
C ILE A 71 11.14 -5.05 -7.99
N GLU A 72 12.44 -5.16 -8.29
CA GLU A 72 13.14 -4.23 -9.20
C GLU A 72 12.56 -4.25 -10.62
N GLN A 73 11.98 -5.37 -11.04
CA GLN A 73 11.38 -5.51 -12.37
C GLN A 73 9.91 -5.07 -12.40
N GLU A 74 9.22 -5.12 -11.26
CA GLU A 74 7.78 -4.88 -11.18
C GLU A 74 7.40 -3.42 -10.95
N TRP A 75 8.31 -2.58 -10.44
CA TRP A 75 8.02 -1.16 -10.29
C TRP A 75 7.63 -0.49 -11.62
N SER A 76 6.58 0.34 -11.54
CA SER A 76 6.09 1.18 -12.63
C SER A 76 5.63 2.52 -12.06
N ALA A 77 5.53 3.53 -12.93
CA ALA A 77 4.95 4.82 -12.61
C ALA A 77 3.70 5.02 -13.47
N ASN A 78 2.57 5.37 -12.84
CA ASN A 78 1.30 5.58 -13.50
C ASN A 78 0.89 7.05 -13.42
N VAL A 79 0.55 7.62 -14.57
CA VAL A 79 0.01 8.98 -14.66
C VAL A 79 -1.48 8.93 -14.32
N VAL A 80 -1.87 9.63 -13.26
CA VAL A 80 -3.26 9.81 -12.85
C VAL A 80 -3.68 11.22 -13.23
N ALA A 81 -4.71 11.32 -14.06
CA ALA A 81 -5.26 12.61 -14.46
C ALA A 81 -5.93 13.31 -13.26
N LYS A 82 -5.84 14.64 -13.24
CA LYS A 82 -6.55 15.46 -12.28
C LYS A 82 -8.07 15.25 -12.40
N THR A 83 -8.73 15.03 -11.26
CA THR A 83 -10.19 14.96 -11.14
C THR A 83 -10.68 16.06 -10.19
N ILE A 84 -11.99 16.09 -9.90
CA ILE A 84 -12.56 17.00 -8.88
C ILE A 84 -12.04 16.64 -7.49
N ASP A 85 -11.83 15.35 -7.24
CA ASP A 85 -11.47 14.82 -5.92
C ASP A 85 -9.96 14.57 -5.76
N ASN A 86 -9.17 14.72 -6.84
CA ASN A 86 -7.75 14.41 -6.86
C ASN A 86 -6.99 15.38 -7.77
N GLU A 87 -5.87 15.92 -7.30
CA GLU A 87 -5.03 16.82 -8.11
C GLU A 87 -4.33 16.14 -9.30
N GLY A 88 -4.35 14.81 -9.35
CA GLY A 88 -3.60 14.04 -10.34
C GLY A 88 -2.10 14.07 -10.05
N GLY A 89 -1.33 13.32 -10.81
CA GLY A 89 0.10 13.19 -10.59
C GLY A 89 0.67 11.92 -11.20
N ILE A 90 1.92 11.63 -10.87
CA ILE A 90 2.60 10.39 -11.24
C ILE A 90 2.81 9.61 -9.95
N PHE A 91 2.30 8.39 -9.90
CA PHE A 91 2.30 7.57 -8.69
C PHE A 91 2.92 6.22 -8.95
N LEU A 92 3.56 5.67 -7.93
CA LEU A 92 4.16 4.35 -8.02
C LEU A 92 3.09 3.26 -8.09
N SER A 93 3.38 2.25 -8.90
CA SER A 93 2.51 1.11 -9.12
C SER A 93 3.34 -0.13 -9.45
N CYS A 94 2.68 -1.26 -9.63
CA CYS A 94 3.31 -2.47 -10.16
C CYS A 94 2.85 -2.72 -11.60
N LYS A 95 3.71 -3.35 -12.40
CA LYS A 95 3.38 -3.76 -13.78
C LYS A 95 2.33 -4.87 -13.76
N ASN A 96 2.52 -5.89 -12.93
CA ASN A 96 1.56 -6.98 -12.75
C ASN A 96 0.54 -6.67 -11.65
N LEU A 97 -0.45 -5.83 -11.99
CA LEU A 97 -1.58 -5.49 -11.11
C LEU A 97 -2.50 -6.68 -10.79
N ARG A 98 -2.37 -7.81 -11.50
CA ARG A 98 -3.18 -9.01 -11.24
C ARG A 98 -2.68 -9.74 -10.00
N GLU A 99 -1.36 -9.91 -9.89
CA GLU A 99 -0.74 -10.71 -8.83
C GLU A 99 -0.16 -9.89 -7.68
N TYR A 100 0.21 -8.63 -7.94
CA TYR A 100 0.90 -7.77 -6.98
C TYR A 100 0.10 -6.52 -6.68
N PHE A 101 0.47 -5.87 -5.58
CA PHE A 101 -0.04 -4.55 -5.20
C PHE A 101 1.05 -3.74 -4.52
N VAL A 102 0.87 -2.42 -4.50
CA VAL A 102 1.73 -1.50 -3.75
C VAL A 102 1.10 -1.25 -2.39
N ASP A 103 1.82 -1.67 -1.35
CA ASP A 103 1.47 -1.45 0.04
C ASP A 103 2.03 -0.12 0.54
N HIS A 104 1.28 0.54 1.41
CA HIS A 104 1.66 1.80 2.03
C HIS A 104 2.06 1.51 3.48
N ILE A 105 3.29 1.88 3.82
CA ILE A 105 3.91 1.65 5.13
C ILE A 105 4.41 3.00 5.64
N GLU A 106 4.10 3.30 6.90
CA GLU A 106 4.63 4.46 7.59
C GLU A 106 5.67 3.99 8.59
N VAL A 107 6.87 4.58 8.54
CA VAL A 107 7.97 4.26 9.44
C VAL A 107 8.40 5.51 10.18
N GLU A 108 8.28 5.47 11.50
CA GLU A 108 8.71 6.54 12.39
C GLU A 108 10.15 6.29 12.86
N ILE A 109 11.00 7.31 12.73
CA ILE A 109 12.43 7.26 13.05
C ILE A 109 12.73 8.47 13.94
N PRO A 110 13.26 8.29 15.16
CA PRO A 110 13.72 9.41 15.98
C PRO A 110 14.76 10.25 15.22
N ARG A 111 14.73 11.57 15.37
CA ARG A 111 15.60 12.47 14.60
C ARG A 111 16.48 13.30 15.53
N PRO A 112 17.68 12.82 15.90
CA PRO A 112 18.53 13.50 16.86
C PRO A 112 19.11 14.80 16.30
N ALA A 113 19.27 15.81 17.16
CA ALA A 113 19.84 17.11 16.82
C ALA A 113 21.33 17.04 16.42
N SER A 114 22.00 15.93 16.71
CA SER A 114 23.38 15.66 16.30
C SER A 114 23.56 15.50 14.78
N GLY A 115 22.47 15.42 14.01
CA GLY A 115 22.52 15.40 12.54
C GLY A 115 23.03 14.07 11.97
N VAL A 116 22.79 12.96 12.66
CA VAL A 116 23.19 11.63 12.20
C VAL A 116 22.48 11.31 10.88
N GLY A 117 23.24 10.87 9.88
CA GLY A 117 22.67 10.41 8.61
C GLY A 117 21.84 9.14 8.78
N LEU A 118 20.81 8.96 7.94
CA LEU A 118 19.90 7.81 8.05
C LEU A 118 20.61 6.47 7.83
N GLY A 119 21.66 6.44 7.01
CA GLY A 119 22.34 5.18 6.65
C GLY A 119 21.52 4.29 5.71
N ILE A 120 20.72 4.90 4.83
CA ILE A 120 19.95 4.20 3.78
C ILE A 120 20.67 4.39 2.44
N GLY A 121 21.03 3.29 1.79
CA GLY A 121 21.50 3.26 0.41
C GLY A 121 20.33 3.37 -0.56
N LEU A 122 20.48 4.21 -1.59
CA LEU A 122 19.47 4.43 -2.63
C LEU A 122 20.02 4.02 -4.00
N GLN A 123 19.15 3.45 -4.84
CA GLN A 123 19.45 3.11 -6.22
C GLN A 123 18.28 3.50 -7.12
N GLU A 124 18.58 4.17 -8.23
CA GLU A 124 17.63 4.41 -9.30
C GLU A 124 17.54 3.18 -10.21
N ILE A 125 16.34 2.62 -10.33
CA ILE A 125 16.06 1.43 -11.16
C ILE A 125 15.39 1.78 -12.48
N ALA A 126 14.82 2.98 -12.59
CA ALA A 126 14.29 3.54 -13.82
C ALA A 126 14.44 5.06 -13.80
N GLY A 127 14.90 5.66 -14.90
CA GLY A 127 15.03 7.11 -15.06
C GLY A 127 16.25 7.49 -15.91
N GLY A 128 17.00 8.51 -15.51
CA GLY A 128 18.10 9.11 -16.31
C GLY A 128 17.63 10.09 -17.39
N ARG A 129 16.42 10.64 -17.23
CA ARG A 129 15.81 11.63 -18.13
C ARG A 129 16.07 13.04 -17.59
N GLU A 130 16.05 14.04 -18.48
CA GLU A 130 16.24 15.45 -18.12
C GLU A 130 15.05 16.05 -17.35
N ASP A 131 13.92 15.34 -17.24
CA ASP A 131 12.72 15.78 -16.51
C ASP A 131 12.76 15.48 -15.00
N GLY A 132 13.82 14.84 -14.50
CA GLY A 132 14.00 14.51 -13.09
C GLY A 132 13.09 13.37 -12.58
N LEU A 133 12.27 12.78 -13.46
CA LEU A 133 11.40 11.67 -13.13
C LEU A 133 12.18 10.35 -13.13
N GLY A 134 11.87 9.50 -12.16
CA GLY A 134 12.50 8.21 -12.02
C GLY A 134 11.82 7.34 -10.97
N ILE A 135 12.43 6.20 -10.69
CA ILE A 135 12.03 5.30 -9.61
C ILE A 135 13.30 4.98 -8.83
N THR A 136 13.36 5.51 -7.62
CA THR A 136 14.45 5.28 -6.67
C THR A 136 13.98 4.36 -5.56
N VAL A 137 14.74 3.29 -5.32
CA VAL A 137 14.47 2.29 -4.30
C VAL A 137 15.62 2.20 -3.29
N VAL A 138 15.32 1.67 -2.11
CA VAL A 138 16.32 1.30 -1.11
C VAL A 138 17.16 0.15 -1.65
N SER A 139 18.45 0.39 -1.84
CA SER A 139 19.39 -0.63 -2.33
C SER A 139 19.97 -1.47 -1.21
N ASP A 140 20.23 -0.86 -0.06
CA ASP A 140 20.88 -1.45 1.10
C ASP A 140 20.67 -0.57 2.34
N LEU A 141 20.85 -1.17 3.52
CA LEU A 141 21.01 -0.44 4.78
C LEU A 141 22.49 -0.52 5.16
N ILE A 142 23.09 0.63 5.44
CA ILE A 142 24.52 0.73 5.75
C ILE A 142 24.77 0.02 7.09
N GLU A 143 25.79 -0.84 7.13
CA GLU A 143 26.26 -1.49 8.37
C GLU A 143 26.70 -0.40 9.37
N ASP A 144 26.25 -0.50 10.62
CA ASP A 144 26.33 0.55 11.65
C ASP A 144 25.61 1.88 11.33
N GLY A 145 24.77 1.90 10.29
CA GLY A 145 23.90 3.02 9.97
C GLY A 145 22.81 3.24 11.02
N TYR A 146 22.36 4.48 11.17
CA TYR A 146 21.40 4.86 12.20
C TYR A 146 20.09 4.08 12.11
N VAL A 147 19.49 4.01 10.92
CA VAL A 147 18.26 3.24 10.67
C VAL A 147 18.46 1.75 10.98
N ASN A 148 19.61 1.18 10.63
CA ASN A 148 19.91 -0.22 10.90
C ASN A 148 20.01 -0.51 12.41
N SER A 149 20.42 0.47 13.22
CA SER A 149 20.48 0.34 14.68
C SER A 149 19.11 0.39 15.38
N LEU A 150 18.06 0.83 14.69
CA LEU A 150 16.72 1.06 15.25
C LEU A 150 15.73 -0.09 14.99
N ASP A 151 16.12 -1.12 14.23
CA ASP A 151 15.26 -2.26 13.86
C ASP A 151 13.90 -1.83 13.25
N VAL A 152 13.93 -0.86 12.34
CA VAL A 152 12.73 -0.35 11.67
C VAL A 152 12.37 -1.17 10.42
N ASP A 153 11.09 -1.23 10.05
CA ASP A 153 10.57 -2.00 8.91
C ASP A 153 10.87 -1.35 7.55
N ILE A 154 12.15 -1.26 7.21
CA ILE A 154 12.66 -0.80 5.90
C ILE A 154 13.40 -1.96 5.24
N MET A 155 13.09 -2.21 3.97
CA MET A 155 13.63 -3.33 3.22
C MET A 155 14.20 -2.89 1.89
N ARG A 156 15.12 -3.71 1.36
CA ARG A 156 15.62 -3.54 -0.01
C ARG A 156 14.47 -3.66 -1.00
N GLY A 157 14.44 -2.76 -1.98
CA GLY A 157 13.38 -2.67 -2.99
C GLY A 157 12.20 -1.76 -2.61
N ASP A 158 12.14 -1.28 -1.36
CA ASP A 158 11.19 -0.26 -0.94
C ASP A 158 11.45 1.06 -1.65
N SER A 159 10.39 1.81 -1.95
CA SER A 159 10.52 3.19 -2.44
C SER A 159 10.05 4.16 -1.36
N ILE A 160 10.88 5.15 -1.03
CA ILE A 160 10.47 6.25 -0.16
C ILE A 160 9.65 7.22 -1.03
N ALA A 161 8.34 7.31 -0.79
CA ALA A 161 7.41 8.15 -1.55
C ALA A 161 7.19 9.53 -0.90
N GLY A 162 7.51 9.66 0.38
CA GLY A 162 7.48 10.93 1.06
C GLY A 162 8.14 10.87 2.41
N ILE A 163 8.52 12.05 2.89
CA ILE A 163 9.15 12.22 4.19
C ILE A 163 8.46 13.38 4.89
N SER A 164 8.16 13.22 6.17
CA SER A 164 7.69 14.31 7.00
C SER A 164 8.42 14.39 8.33
N ILE A 165 8.54 15.59 8.87
CA ILE A 165 9.08 15.84 10.21
C ILE A 165 7.90 16.21 11.09
N GLN A 166 7.77 15.52 12.21
CA GLN A 166 6.79 15.84 13.25
C GLN A 166 7.50 16.46 14.45
N ARG A 167 7.02 17.63 14.89
CA ARG A 167 7.48 18.32 16.11
C ARG A 167 6.34 18.49 17.10
N SER A 168 6.54 18.09 18.35
CA SER A 168 5.69 18.46 19.48
C SER A 168 6.06 19.85 19.97
N ASN A 169 5.24 20.87 19.66
CA ASN A 169 5.39 22.16 20.31
C ASN A 169 4.65 22.14 21.65
N SER A 170 5.31 21.65 22.70
CA SER A 170 4.86 21.89 24.07
C SER A 170 5.12 23.35 24.44
N LYS A 171 4.19 24.24 24.10
CA LYS A 171 4.19 25.59 24.69
C LYS A 171 3.67 25.46 26.12
N ASP A 172 4.55 25.59 27.10
CA ASP A 172 4.16 25.92 28.47
C ASP A 172 3.46 27.29 28.44
N VAL A 173 2.13 27.27 28.40
CA VAL A 173 1.33 28.47 28.63
C VAL A 173 1.39 28.73 30.13
N ASN A 174 2.32 29.61 30.53
CA ASN A 174 2.32 30.22 31.84
C ASN A 174 0.96 30.87 32.10
N GLY A 175 0.16 30.24 32.97
CA GLY A 175 -1.02 30.84 33.58
C GLY A 175 -2.36 30.36 33.03
N GLY A 176 -2.86 29.24 33.57
CA GLY A 176 -4.26 29.10 33.92
C GLY A 176 -5.30 29.10 32.79
N SER A 177 -5.30 28.08 31.93
CA SER A 177 -6.54 27.57 31.34
C SER A 177 -6.32 26.17 30.76
N VAL A 178 -7.12 25.21 31.21
CA VAL A 178 -7.15 23.83 30.71
C VAL A 178 -7.71 23.85 29.28
N GLY A 179 -6.81 23.79 28.31
CA GLY A 179 -7.10 23.62 26.90
C GLY A 179 -5.88 23.06 26.20
N LEU A 180 -5.73 21.72 26.19
CA LEU A 180 -4.69 21.05 25.42
C LEU A 180 -4.96 21.23 23.92
N THR A 181 -4.37 22.24 23.30
CA THR A 181 -4.16 22.24 21.85
C THR A 181 -2.73 21.80 21.61
N ASP A 182 -2.52 20.49 21.43
CA ASP A 182 -1.26 19.92 20.93
C ASP A 182 -1.05 20.42 19.49
N SER A 183 -0.27 21.49 19.31
CA SER A 183 0.01 22.03 17.99
C SER A 183 1.24 21.32 17.43
N ARG A 184 1.02 20.39 16.48
CA ARG A 184 2.10 19.72 15.75
C ARG A 184 2.48 20.52 14.51
N GLU A 185 3.76 20.87 14.42
CA GLU A 185 4.30 21.40 13.16
C GLU A 185 4.73 20.21 12.30
N THR A 186 4.21 20.13 11.09
CA THR A 186 4.58 19.10 10.12
C THR A 186 5.15 19.74 8.87
N VAL A 187 6.40 19.43 8.56
CA VAL A 187 7.03 19.75 7.27
C VAL A 187 7.09 18.46 6.49
N SER A 188 6.46 18.40 5.32
CA SER A 188 6.48 17.22 4.46
C SER A 188 7.01 17.53 3.07
N ILE A 189 7.68 16.54 2.47
CA ILE A 189 8.10 16.55 1.09
C ILE A 189 7.76 15.20 0.44
N SER A 190 7.38 15.23 -0.83
CA SER A 190 7.19 14.02 -1.62
C SER A 190 8.47 13.70 -2.37
N THR A 191 8.81 12.42 -2.39
CA THR A 191 9.90 11.84 -3.16
C THR A 191 9.39 10.80 -4.16
N GLU A 192 8.06 10.67 -4.28
CA GLU A 192 7.42 9.70 -5.16
C GLU A 192 7.73 10.01 -6.62
N CYS A 193 8.16 8.99 -7.36
CA CYS A 193 8.51 9.08 -8.79
C CYS A 193 9.62 10.10 -9.14
N LEU A 194 10.50 10.44 -8.19
CA LEU A 194 11.72 11.18 -8.46
C LEU A 194 12.87 10.23 -8.83
N GLY A 195 13.78 10.69 -9.69
CA GLY A 195 15.08 10.03 -9.92
C GLY A 195 16.01 10.16 -8.72
N TYR A 196 17.23 9.62 -8.81
CA TYR A 196 18.17 9.61 -7.68
C TYR A 196 18.48 11.01 -7.16
N ASP A 197 18.93 11.91 -8.04
CA ASP A 197 19.33 13.27 -7.66
C ASP A 197 18.14 14.05 -7.09
N GLY A 198 16.97 13.96 -7.72
CA GLY A 198 15.74 14.61 -7.24
C GLY A 198 15.29 14.09 -5.88
N THR A 199 15.42 12.78 -5.64
CA THR A 199 15.16 12.17 -4.33
C THR A 199 16.12 12.71 -3.28
N VAL A 200 17.42 12.69 -3.54
CA VAL A 200 18.44 13.19 -2.61
C VAL A 200 18.25 14.68 -2.30
N ASP A 201 18.05 15.50 -3.33
CA ASP A 201 17.82 16.95 -3.17
C ASP A 201 16.57 17.24 -2.34
N ALA A 202 15.48 16.50 -2.57
CA ALA A 202 14.26 16.61 -1.78
C ALA A 202 14.52 16.27 -0.30
N ILE A 203 15.22 15.17 -0.01
CA ILE A 203 15.55 14.77 1.36
C ILE A 203 16.44 15.83 2.03
N LEU A 204 17.44 16.36 1.33
CA LEU A 204 18.36 17.37 1.84
C LEU A 204 17.72 18.76 2.01
N SER A 205 16.58 19.01 1.35
CA SER A 205 15.83 20.27 1.52
C SER A 205 15.10 20.37 2.86
N LEU A 206 14.98 19.27 3.59
CA LEU A 206 14.36 19.24 4.90
C LEU A 206 15.18 20.05 5.91
N PRO A 207 14.52 20.84 6.79
CA PRO A 207 15.23 21.65 7.78
C PRO A 207 15.96 20.77 8.77
N ASP A 208 17.12 21.19 9.26
CA ASP A 208 17.88 20.48 10.30
C ASP A 208 17.02 20.20 11.55
N ALA A 209 17.39 19.14 12.28
CA ALA A 209 16.77 18.81 13.56
C ALA A 209 17.10 19.90 14.58
N LYS A 210 16.07 20.45 15.22
CA LYS A 210 16.23 21.52 16.23
C LYS A 210 16.37 20.96 17.63
N THR A 211 15.71 19.85 17.89
CA THR A 211 15.58 19.21 19.21
C THR A 211 15.62 17.69 19.05
N ASP A 212 15.95 16.97 20.12
CA ASP A 212 16.07 15.51 20.09
C ASP A 212 14.71 14.77 20.14
N ASP A 213 13.61 15.48 20.34
CA ASP A 213 12.24 14.95 20.34
C ASP A 213 11.57 14.99 18.94
N GLU A 214 12.28 15.44 17.91
CA GLU A 214 11.76 15.39 16.54
C GLU A 214 11.64 13.95 16.05
N THR A 215 10.56 13.67 15.32
CA THR A 215 10.36 12.37 14.65
C THR A 215 10.34 12.57 13.14
N LEU A 216 11.13 11.78 12.43
CA LEU A 216 11.09 11.66 10.98
C LEU A 216 10.15 10.52 10.60
N VAL A 217 9.18 10.79 9.74
CA VAL A 217 8.20 9.82 9.27
C VAL A 217 8.39 9.58 7.79
N LEU A 218 8.81 8.36 7.45
CA LEU A 218 8.98 7.90 6.07
C LEU A 218 7.69 7.23 5.59
N ASN A 219 7.17 7.71 4.48
CA ASN A 219 6.09 7.07 3.73
C ASN A 219 6.71 6.16 2.69
N ILE A 220 6.61 4.85 2.92
CA ILE A 220 7.21 3.82 2.10
C ILE A 220 6.15 3.15 1.23
N ARG A 221 6.54 2.87 -0.01
CA ARG A 221 5.81 2.02 -0.96
C ARG A 221 6.55 0.71 -1.08
N ARG A 222 5.85 -0.41 -0.82
CA ARG A 222 6.40 -1.77 -0.92
C ARG A 222 5.55 -2.62 -1.84
N ILE A 223 6.15 -3.26 -2.85
CA ILE A 223 5.41 -4.23 -3.68
C ILE A 223 5.26 -5.54 -2.89
N ARG A 224 4.03 -6.03 -2.80
CA ARG A 224 3.69 -7.30 -2.16
C ARG A 224 2.85 -8.18 -3.09
N ARG A 225 2.91 -9.50 -2.89
CA ARG A 225 1.98 -10.43 -3.53
C ARG A 225 0.58 -10.30 -2.93
N LYS A 226 -0.45 -10.43 -3.76
CA LYS A 226 -1.82 -10.49 -3.27
C LYS A 226 -2.07 -11.80 -2.51
N PRO A 227 -2.69 -11.75 -1.32
CA PRO A 227 -3.10 -12.96 -0.62
C PRO A 227 -4.14 -13.72 -1.46
N LYS A 228 -3.96 -15.04 -1.56
CA LYS A 228 -4.80 -15.91 -2.38
C LYS A 228 -5.75 -16.73 -1.50
N ILE A 229 -6.97 -16.91 -1.98
CA ILE A 229 -7.99 -17.72 -1.34
C ILE A 229 -8.40 -18.81 -2.32
N THR A 230 -8.10 -20.05 -1.97
CA THR A 230 -8.55 -21.23 -2.70
C THR A 230 -9.98 -21.54 -2.29
N VAL A 231 -10.92 -21.48 -3.22
CA VAL A 231 -12.34 -21.76 -2.98
C VAL A 231 -12.71 -23.07 -3.67
N ASN A 232 -12.96 -24.10 -2.87
CA ASN A 232 -13.51 -25.36 -3.35
C ASN A 232 -15.03 -25.25 -3.41
N LEU A 233 -15.56 -25.28 -4.61
CA LEU A 233 -16.98 -25.20 -4.89
C LEU A 233 -17.54 -26.61 -4.98
N LYS A 234 -18.62 -26.81 -4.24
CA LYS A 234 -19.44 -28.00 -4.30
C LYS A 234 -20.76 -27.68 -4.94
N TYR A 235 -21.19 -28.54 -5.85
CA TYR A 235 -22.45 -28.38 -6.58
C TYR A 235 -23.52 -29.36 -6.07
N PRO A 236 -24.80 -28.96 -6.07
CA PRO A 236 -25.88 -29.85 -5.68
C PRO A 236 -25.94 -31.06 -6.64
N PRO A 237 -26.28 -32.27 -6.17
CA PRO A 237 -26.33 -33.48 -7.01
C PRO A 237 -27.24 -33.35 -8.23
N SER A 238 -28.30 -32.54 -8.12
CA SER A 238 -29.26 -32.27 -9.20
C SER A 238 -28.67 -31.54 -10.41
N GLN A 239 -27.53 -30.86 -10.25
CA GLN A 239 -26.90 -30.08 -11.33
C GLN A 239 -25.91 -30.88 -12.18
N ASP A 240 -25.61 -32.14 -11.82
CA ASP A 240 -24.66 -33.02 -12.53
C ASP A 240 -23.38 -32.29 -12.97
N THR A 241 -22.87 -31.44 -12.07
CA THR A 241 -21.68 -30.60 -12.29
C THR A 241 -20.62 -31.07 -11.30
N PRO A 242 -19.39 -31.38 -11.76
CA PRO A 242 -18.32 -31.80 -10.86
C PRO A 242 -17.92 -30.64 -9.94
N ASP A 243 -17.47 -30.99 -8.73
CA ASP A 243 -16.82 -30.03 -7.83
C ASP A 243 -15.63 -29.36 -8.56
N GLU A 244 -15.46 -28.05 -8.34
CA GLU A 244 -14.39 -27.28 -8.98
C GLU A 244 -13.69 -26.39 -7.96
N THR A 245 -12.45 -26.02 -8.26
CA THR A 245 -11.67 -25.10 -7.42
C THR A 245 -11.41 -23.82 -8.19
N ILE A 246 -11.70 -22.69 -7.56
CA ILE A 246 -11.37 -21.36 -8.08
C ILE A 246 -10.42 -20.63 -7.13
N GLU A 247 -9.57 -19.77 -7.67
CA GLU A 247 -8.73 -18.87 -6.88
C GLU A 247 -9.31 -17.46 -6.87
N LEU A 248 -9.51 -16.89 -5.69
CA LEU A 248 -9.87 -15.49 -5.48
C LEU A 248 -8.72 -14.76 -4.77
N PHE A 249 -8.60 -13.44 -4.95
CA PHE A 249 -7.70 -12.62 -4.14
C PHE A 249 -8.42 -12.01 -2.95
N ALA A 250 -7.69 -11.72 -1.87
CA ALA A 250 -8.24 -10.97 -0.74
C ALA A 250 -8.94 -9.69 -1.22
N GLY A 251 -10.05 -9.33 -0.58
CA GLY A 251 -10.88 -8.19 -0.97
C GLY A 251 -11.79 -8.42 -2.19
N GLU A 252 -11.70 -9.55 -2.91
CA GLU A 252 -12.67 -9.86 -3.96
C GLU A 252 -14.07 -10.12 -3.36
N ASN A 253 -15.10 -9.64 -4.05
CA ASN A 253 -16.48 -9.96 -3.73
C ASN A 253 -16.80 -11.40 -4.15
N LEU A 254 -17.29 -12.23 -3.23
CA LEU A 254 -17.46 -13.66 -3.45
C LEU A 254 -18.39 -13.96 -4.65
N ARG A 255 -19.55 -13.29 -4.75
CA ARG A 255 -20.47 -13.46 -5.89
C ARG A 255 -19.82 -13.05 -7.20
N LEU A 256 -19.23 -11.86 -7.26
CA LEU A 256 -18.62 -11.38 -8.50
C LEU A 256 -17.46 -12.27 -8.93
N GLY A 257 -16.60 -12.66 -7.98
CA GLY A 257 -15.47 -13.55 -8.21
C GLY A 257 -15.89 -14.92 -8.75
N MET A 258 -16.98 -15.47 -8.23
CA MET A 258 -17.63 -16.69 -8.74
C MET A 258 -18.17 -16.49 -10.17
N LEU A 259 -18.98 -15.45 -10.41
CA LEU A 259 -19.60 -15.21 -11.72
C LEU A 259 -18.57 -14.97 -12.83
N VAL A 260 -17.52 -14.18 -12.56
CA VAL A 260 -16.44 -13.91 -13.53
C VAL A 260 -15.69 -15.18 -13.92
N ARG A 261 -15.65 -16.18 -13.03
CA ARG A 261 -15.01 -17.48 -13.25
C ARG A 261 -15.97 -18.55 -13.79
N GLY A 262 -17.20 -18.16 -14.16
CA GLY A 262 -18.17 -19.05 -14.80
C GLY A 262 -19.00 -19.90 -13.84
N VAL A 263 -18.90 -19.68 -12.54
CA VAL A 263 -19.65 -20.41 -11.51
C VAL A 263 -21.14 -20.13 -11.66
N LYS A 264 -21.94 -21.19 -11.79
CA LYS A 264 -23.39 -21.10 -11.92
C LYS A 264 -24.05 -20.99 -10.53
N LEU A 265 -24.30 -19.75 -10.11
CA LEU A 265 -25.17 -19.45 -8.97
C LEU A 265 -26.64 -19.61 -9.36
N ASN A 266 -27.57 -19.45 -8.41
CA ASN A 266 -28.98 -19.79 -8.64
C ASN A 266 -29.51 -19.12 -9.92
N ASP A 267 -30.37 -19.87 -10.61
CA ASP A 267 -30.99 -19.50 -11.87
C ASP A 267 -31.55 -18.05 -11.84
N PRO A 268 -31.37 -17.25 -12.89
CA PRO A 268 -32.11 -15.99 -13.05
C PRO A 268 -33.62 -16.11 -12.86
N LEU A 269 -34.22 -17.27 -13.11
CA LEU A 269 -35.63 -17.59 -12.86
C LEU A 269 -35.92 -18.04 -11.42
N ALA A 270 -34.90 -18.13 -10.56
CA ALA A 270 -35.11 -18.43 -9.15
C ALA A 270 -35.97 -17.34 -8.50
N LYS A 271 -36.99 -17.77 -7.73
CA LYS A 271 -37.86 -16.85 -7.00
C LYS A 271 -37.05 -16.06 -5.98
N ARG A 272 -37.10 -14.75 -6.08
CA ARG A 272 -36.48 -13.83 -5.14
C ARG A 272 -37.11 -13.96 -3.75
N PHE A 273 -36.30 -13.81 -2.72
CA PHE A 273 -36.78 -13.79 -1.34
C PHE A 273 -37.68 -12.57 -1.04
N ASP A 274 -37.33 -11.39 -1.54
CA ASP A 274 -37.97 -10.11 -1.21
C ASP A 274 -39.34 -9.89 -1.87
N THR A 275 -39.42 -10.14 -3.18
CA THR A 275 -40.58 -9.82 -4.03
C THR A 275 -41.36 -11.06 -4.47
N LYS A 276 -40.79 -12.25 -4.25
CA LYS A 276 -41.31 -13.55 -4.74
C LYS A 276 -41.45 -13.64 -6.27
N SER A 277 -41.02 -12.62 -7.01
CA SER A 277 -40.91 -12.66 -8.47
C SER A 277 -39.60 -13.34 -8.88
N GLU A 278 -39.49 -13.70 -10.14
CA GLU A 278 -38.25 -14.19 -10.74
C GLU A 278 -37.22 -13.06 -10.84
N GLY A 279 -35.94 -13.40 -10.91
CA GLY A 279 -34.83 -12.45 -11.10
C GLY A 279 -33.83 -12.39 -9.94
N ASN A 280 -32.93 -11.40 -10.02
CA ASN A 280 -31.97 -11.09 -8.95
C ASN A 280 -31.96 -9.59 -8.64
N CYS A 281 -31.49 -9.22 -7.45
CA CYS A 281 -31.43 -7.83 -7.00
C CYS A 281 -30.13 -7.08 -7.37
N GLY A 282 -29.34 -7.57 -8.33
CA GLY A 282 -28.12 -6.88 -8.78
C GLY A 282 -27.10 -6.57 -7.68
N ALA A 283 -26.94 -7.46 -6.68
CA ALA A 283 -26.12 -7.25 -5.46
C ALA A 283 -26.72 -6.34 -4.37
N GLY A 284 -28.02 -6.02 -4.43
CA GLY A 284 -28.75 -5.30 -3.37
C GLY A 284 -28.74 -6.00 -2.00
N GLY A 285 -28.58 -7.34 -1.97
CA GLY A 285 -28.57 -8.13 -0.73
C GLY A 285 -29.96 -8.51 -0.20
N LEU A 286 -30.97 -8.53 -1.06
CA LEU A 286 -32.37 -8.72 -0.67
C LEU A 286 -32.98 -10.01 -1.23
N CYS A 287 -32.52 -10.46 -2.40
CA CYS A 287 -33.18 -11.54 -3.15
C CYS A 287 -32.79 -12.97 -2.74
N ARG A 288 -31.72 -13.17 -1.94
CA ARG A 288 -31.11 -14.48 -1.62
C ARG A 288 -30.66 -15.36 -2.81
N THR A 289 -30.70 -14.89 -4.06
CA THR A 289 -30.32 -15.73 -5.21
C THR A 289 -28.81 -15.98 -5.34
N CYS A 290 -27.97 -15.26 -4.60
CA CYS A 290 -26.53 -15.52 -4.51
C CYS A 290 -26.13 -16.15 -3.17
N VAL A 291 -27.09 -16.77 -2.48
CA VAL A 291 -26.80 -17.44 -1.23
C VAL A 291 -25.92 -18.67 -1.47
N VAL A 292 -24.94 -18.85 -0.60
CA VAL A 292 -24.03 -19.99 -0.59
C VAL A 292 -23.91 -20.50 0.84
N ASN A 293 -23.65 -21.79 1.02
CA ASN A 293 -23.41 -22.37 2.35
C ASN A 293 -21.92 -22.58 2.57
N ILE A 294 -21.38 -21.96 3.61
CA ILE A 294 -19.95 -22.03 3.94
C ILE A 294 -19.71 -23.26 4.81
N GLN A 295 -19.03 -24.25 4.23
CA GLN A 295 -18.70 -25.50 4.92
C GLN A 295 -17.43 -25.36 5.75
N LYS A 296 -16.43 -24.62 5.23
CA LYS A 296 -15.14 -24.34 5.88
C LYS A 296 -14.63 -22.96 5.45
N GLY A 297 -13.84 -22.31 6.30
CA GLY A 297 -13.19 -21.03 6.00
C GLY A 297 -14.11 -19.80 6.18
N GLU A 298 -15.02 -19.83 7.15
CA GLU A 298 -15.88 -18.67 7.45
C GLU A 298 -15.07 -17.45 7.95
N ASP A 299 -13.97 -17.71 8.65
CA ASP A 299 -13.04 -16.71 9.18
C ASP A 299 -12.23 -15.97 8.10
N LEU A 300 -12.22 -16.50 6.87
CA LEU A 300 -11.67 -15.85 5.68
C LEU A 300 -12.65 -14.85 5.06
N LEU A 301 -13.92 -14.80 5.50
CA LEU A 301 -14.91 -13.88 4.98
C LEU A 301 -15.07 -12.64 5.86
N ALA A 302 -15.43 -11.53 5.22
CA ALA A 302 -15.86 -10.35 5.93
C ALA A 302 -17.05 -10.66 6.86
N PRO A 303 -17.12 -10.04 8.05
CA PRO A 303 -18.18 -10.31 9.00
C PRO A 303 -19.56 -9.94 8.43
N GLN A 304 -20.58 -10.74 8.77
CA GLN A 304 -21.96 -10.47 8.34
C GLN A 304 -22.49 -9.18 8.97
N LYS A 305 -23.14 -8.34 8.17
CA LYS A 305 -23.86 -7.15 8.66
C LYS A 305 -25.21 -7.56 9.27
N THR A 306 -25.78 -6.72 10.13
CA THR A 306 -27.05 -7.01 10.85
C THR A 306 -28.19 -7.45 9.93
N ALA A 307 -28.37 -6.80 8.78
CA ALA A 307 -29.40 -7.16 7.82
C ALA A 307 -29.18 -8.54 7.18
N GLU A 308 -27.93 -8.92 6.90
CA GLU A 308 -27.59 -10.26 6.41
C GLU A 308 -27.88 -11.32 7.48
N LYS A 309 -27.47 -11.07 8.73
CA LYS A 309 -27.73 -11.96 9.88
C LYS A 309 -29.23 -12.19 10.11
N GLN A 310 -30.03 -11.13 10.10
CA GLN A 310 -31.48 -11.23 10.27
C GLN A 310 -32.12 -12.00 9.13
N MET A 311 -31.66 -11.78 7.90
CA MET A 311 -32.18 -12.49 6.75
C MET A 311 -31.81 -13.98 6.79
N LEU A 312 -30.59 -14.33 7.18
CA LEU A 312 -30.10 -15.72 7.18
C LEU A 312 -30.21 -16.38 8.56
N ALA A 313 -31.09 -15.90 9.44
CA ALA A 313 -31.22 -16.38 10.82
C ALA A 313 -31.50 -17.89 10.90
N ASP A 314 -32.29 -18.43 9.96
CA ASP A 314 -32.63 -19.85 9.90
C ASP A 314 -31.44 -20.72 9.43
N ASN A 315 -30.43 -20.11 8.79
CA ASN A 315 -29.30 -20.79 8.18
C ASN A 315 -27.98 -20.04 8.48
N PRO A 316 -27.41 -20.18 9.68
CA PRO A 316 -26.33 -19.32 10.16
C PRO A 316 -25.03 -19.44 9.35
N ARG A 317 -24.78 -20.59 8.70
CA ARG A 317 -23.62 -20.81 7.82
C ARG A 317 -23.81 -20.27 6.41
N TRP A 318 -25.01 -19.81 6.08
CA TRP A 318 -25.26 -19.24 4.77
C TRP A 318 -24.71 -17.83 4.70
N ARG A 319 -24.22 -17.47 3.51
CA ARG A 319 -23.74 -16.13 3.20
C ARG A 319 -24.39 -15.62 1.94
N LEU A 320 -24.68 -14.33 1.90
CA LEU A 320 -24.96 -13.68 0.64
C LEU A 320 -23.65 -13.44 -0.09
N GLY A 321 -23.38 -14.18 -1.16
CA GLY A 321 -22.15 -14.00 -1.94
C GLY A 321 -21.94 -12.55 -2.38
N CYS A 322 -23.03 -11.79 -2.62
CA CYS A 322 -22.95 -10.38 -3.00
C CYS A 322 -22.53 -9.42 -1.86
N LYS A 323 -22.64 -9.83 -0.60
CA LYS A 323 -22.22 -9.06 0.58
C LYS A 323 -20.98 -9.63 1.27
N ALA A 324 -20.55 -10.82 0.86
CA ALA A 324 -19.34 -11.46 1.33
C ALA A 324 -18.13 -11.04 0.50
N PHE A 325 -17.05 -10.68 1.18
CA PHE A 325 -15.72 -10.47 0.60
C PHE A 325 -14.76 -11.49 1.20
N VAL A 326 -13.86 -12.03 0.39
CA VAL A 326 -12.89 -13.05 0.83
C VAL A 326 -11.58 -12.42 1.29
N GLY A 327 -10.76 -13.19 2.02
CA GLY A 327 -9.48 -12.74 2.55
C GLY A 327 -9.59 -11.58 3.53
N TYR A 328 -10.63 -11.58 4.38
CA TYR A 328 -10.78 -10.53 5.38
C TYR A 328 -9.56 -10.49 6.31
N GLY A 329 -9.05 -9.30 6.55
CA GLY A 329 -7.80 -9.09 7.26
C GLY A 329 -6.53 -9.34 6.44
N MET A 330 -6.63 -9.34 5.10
CA MET A 330 -5.55 -9.75 4.19
C MET A 330 -5.10 -11.20 4.38
N LYS A 331 -5.98 -12.06 4.91
CA LYS A 331 -5.68 -13.49 5.11
C LYS A 331 -5.67 -14.25 3.79
N GLU A 332 -4.78 -15.22 3.70
CA GLU A 332 -4.83 -16.27 2.70
C GLU A 332 -5.30 -17.60 3.30
N GLY A 333 -5.78 -18.51 2.46
CA GLY A 333 -6.22 -19.81 2.94
C GLY A 333 -7.16 -20.51 1.97
N GLU A 334 -7.79 -21.57 2.48
CA GLU A 334 -8.70 -22.41 1.71
C GLU A 334 -10.08 -22.38 2.35
N MET A 335 -11.12 -22.27 1.53
CA MET A 335 -12.51 -22.34 1.95
C MET A 335 -13.29 -23.33 1.10
N THR A 336 -14.34 -23.91 1.69
CA THR A 336 -15.24 -24.83 0.98
C THR A 336 -16.64 -24.25 0.99
N VAL A 337 -17.23 -24.12 -0.20
CA VAL A 337 -18.50 -23.45 -0.43
C VAL A 337 -19.43 -24.37 -1.19
N GLN A 338 -20.60 -24.64 -0.64
CA GLN A 338 -21.70 -25.23 -1.39
C GLN A 338 -22.46 -24.12 -2.11
N VAL A 339 -22.49 -24.19 -3.43
CA VAL A 339 -23.30 -23.27 -4.22
C VAL A 339 -24.75 -23.72 -4.21
N ASN A 340 -25.69 -22.78 -4.36
CA ASN A 340 -27.12 -23.06 -4.50
C ASN A 340 -27.69 -23.95 -3.38
N PRO A 341 -27.51 -23.59 -2.09
CA PRO A 341 -27.81 -24.46 -0.96
C PRO A 341 -29.29 -24.90 -0.88
N ASN A 342 -30.21 -24.15 -1.49
CA ASN A 342 -31.62 -24.54 -1.59
C ASN A 342 -31.89 -25.79 -2.46
N GLN A 343 -30.89 -26.27 -3.22
CA GLN A 343 -31.02 -27.39 -4.17
C GLN A 343 -30.32 -28.67 -3.67
N TRP A 344 -29.88 -28.69 -2.42
CA TRP A 344 -29.14 -29.81 -1.81
C TRP A 344 -30.02 -30.84 -1.11
N ASP A 345 -31.28 -30.50 -0.86
CA ASP A 345 -32.26 -31.34 -0.16
C ASP A 345 -33.21 -32.07 -1.12
#